data_AF-A0A820RXT8-F1
#
_entry.id   AF-A0A820RXT8-F1
#
_cell.length_a   1.000
_cell.length_b   1.000
_cell.length_c   1.000
_cell.angle_alpha   90.00
_cell.angle_beta   90.00
_cell.angle_gamma   90.00
#
_symmetry.space_group_name_H-M   'P 1'
#
loop_
_entity.id
_entity.type
_entity.pdbx_description
1 polymer ?
#
loop_
_entity_poly.entity_id
_entity_poly.type
_entity_poly.pdbx_seq_one_letter_code
_entity_poly.pdbx_strand_id
1 'polypeptide(L)'
;HKVLLFSQFTSVLDILQDYLTYREIYKYERLDGSVRSEERFLAINNFNVNDDTFIFLLSTKAGGVGLNLVAADTVIFYDSDFNPQNDLQAADRCHRIGQKRYNLYFQTIPY
;
A
#
# COMPACT_ATOMS: atom_id res chain seq x y z
N HIS A 1 8.77 -9.79 -5.61
CA HIS A 1 7.43 -9.68 -5.03
C HIS A 1 7.35 -8.37 -4.30
N LYS A 2 6.32 -7.57 -4.58
CA LYS A 2 6.19 -6.19 -4.08
C LYS A 2 4.77 -6.00 -3.54
N VAL A 3 4.70 -5.57 -2.30
CA VAL A 3 3.45 -5.54 -1.52
C VAL A 3 2.95 -4.11 -1.37
N LEU A 4 1.66 -3.87 -1.64
CA LEU A 4 0.96 -2.67 -1.21
C LEU A 4 0.17 -2.99 0.05
N LEU A 5 0.33 -2.20 1.10
CA LEU A 5 -0.45 -2.31 2.32
C LEU A 5 -1.27 -1.04 2.51
N PHE A 6 -2.59 -1.18 2.52
CA PHE A 6 -3.54 -0.10 2.73
C PHE A 6 -4.07 -0.11 4.17
N SER A 7 -4.16 1.06 4.78
CA SER A 7 -4.78 1.29 6.09
C SER A 7 -5.49 2.64 6.13
N GLN A 8 -6.61 2.76 6.83
CA GLN A 8 -7.26 4.06 7.09
C GLN A 8 -6.52 4.83 8.19
N PHE A 9 -5.94 4.12 9.15
CA PHE A 9 -5.29 4.73 10.31
C PHE A 9 -3.80 4.94 10.08
N THR A 10 -3.36 6.19 10.04
CA THR A 10 -1.92 6.50 9.95
C THR A 10 -1.13 5.97 11.14
N SER A 11 -1.77 5.80 12.31
CA SER A 11 -1.16 5.18 13.49
C SER A 11 -0.77 3.72 13.26
N VAL A 12 -1.53 2.98 12.46
CA VAL A 12 -1.15 1.61 12.05
C VAL A 12 0.06 1.66 11.13
N LEU A 13 0.10 2.63 10.20
CA LEU A 13 1.27 2.83 9.34
C LEU A 13 2.52 3.17 10.17
N ASP A 14 2.38 3.98 11.23
CA ASP A 14 3.47 4.30 12.16
C ASP A 14 4.00 3.02 12.85
N ILE A 15 3.12 2.17 13.37
CA ILE A 15 3.51 0.91 14.03
C ILE A 15 4.20 -0.05 13.04
N LEU A 16 3.66 -0.17 11.83
CA LEU A 16 4.26 -1.01 10.79
C LEU A 16 5.61 -0.47 10.34
N GLN A 17 5.74 0.85 10.25
CA GLN A 17 6.98 1.54 9.94
C GLN A 17 8.06 1.24 11.00
N ASP A 18 7.71 1.36 12.28
CA ASP A 18 8.61 1.05 13.39
C ASP A 18 9.01 -0.43 13.38
N TYR A 19 8.08 -1.33 13.11
CA TYR A 19 8.36 -2.76 13.01
C TYR A 19 9.31 -3.10 11.85
N LEU A 20 9.09 -2.51 10.66
CA LEU A 20 9.96 -2.73 9.50
C LEU A 20 11.35 -2.17 9.73
N THR A 21 11.42 -1.00 10.36
CA THR A 21 12.70 -0.36 10.74
C THR A 21 13.44 -1.21 11.76
N TYR A 22 12.75 -1.71 12.80
CA TYR A 22 13.33 -2.59 13.81
C TYR A 22 13.87 -3.91 13.23
N ARG A 23 13.19 -4.45 12.20
CA ARG A 23 13.63 -5.68 11.55
C ARG A 23 14.83 -5.49 10.63
N GLU A 24 15.08 -4.27 10.11
CA GLU A 24 16.17 -3.90 9.19
C GLU A 24 16.31 -4.74 7.90
N ILE A 25 15.40 -5.69 7.65
CA ILE A 25 15.51 -6.66 6.54
C ILE A 25 14.86 -6.12 5.25
N TYR A 26 13.82 -5.29 5.37
CA TYR A 26 13.01 -4.86 4.23
C TYR A 26 12.99 -3.35 4.10
N LYS A 27 13.36 -2.82 2.92
CA LYS A 27 13.12 -1.40 2.60
C LYS A 27 11.64 -1.20 2.30
N TYR A 28 11.12 -0.06 2.75
CA TYR A 28 9.74 0.31 2.55
C TYR A 28 9.62 1.77 2.12
N GLU A 29 8.51 2.07 1.47
CA GLU A 29 8.09 3.44 1.17
C GLU A 29 6.76 3.70 1.87
N ARG A 30 6.48 4.96 2.21
CA ARG A 30 5.23 5.36 2.87
C ARG A 30 4.61 6.57 2.19
N LEU A 31 3.30 6.51 1.98
CA LEU A 31 2.54 7.62 1.42
C LEU A 31 1.19 7.77 2.16
N ASP A 32 1.08 8.90 2.85
CA ASP A 32 -0.13 9.34 3.52
C ASP A 32 -0.45 10.81 3.18
N GLY A 33 -1.49 11.35 3.83
CA GLY A 33 -1.97 12.72 3.58
C GLY A 33 -1.00 13.84 4.03
N SER A 34 0.04 13.53 4.79
CA SER A 34 1.05 14.51 5.23
C SER A 34 2.21 14.67 4.24
N VAL A 35 2.40 13.72 3.32
CA VAL A 35 3.50 13.72 2.35
C VAL A 35 3.28 14.77 1.27
N ARG A 36 4.31 15.59 1.00
CA ARG A 36 4.24 16.65 -0.02
C ARG A 36 4.15 16.04 -1.42
N SER A 37 3.58 16.79 -2.37
CA SER A 37 3.38 16.29 -3.75
C SER A 37 4.68 15.83 -4.42
N GLU A 38 5.80 16.53 -4.22
CA GLU A 38 7.10 16.15 -4.80
C GLU A 38 7.64 14.84 -4.20
N GLU A 39 7.61 14.72 -2.87
CA GLU A 39 8.04 13.51 -2.14
C GLU A 39 7.18 12.30 -2.52
N ARG A 40 5.88 12.52 -2.76
CA ARG A 40 4.97 11.50 -3.29
C ARG A 40 5.47 10.93 -4.61
N PHE A 41 5.85 11.77 -5.58
CA PHE A 41 6.35 11.29 -6.87
C PHE A 41 7.65 10.50 -6.73
N LEU A 42 8.54 10.94 -5.84
CA LEU A 42 9.78 10.24 -5.54
C LEU A 42 9.53 8.86 -4.94
N ALA A 43 8.66 8.75 -3.93
CA ALA A 43 8.30 7.47 -3.31
C ALA A 43 7.69 6.48 -4.32
N ILE A 44 6.79 6.96 -5.19
CA ILE A 44 6.20 6.14 -6.26
C ILE A 44 7.27 5.67 -7.25
N ASN A 45 8.17 6.57 -7.67
CA ASN A 45 9.23 6.23 -8.61
C ASN A 45 10.22 5.23 -7.98
N ASN A 46 10.61 5.45 -6.73
CA ASN A 46 11.47 4.53 -5.99
C ASN A 46 10.83 3.14 -5.90
N PHE A 47 9.56 3.04 -5.54
CA PHE A 47 8.87 1.76 -5.47
C PHE A 47 8.78 1.05 -6.83
N ASN A 48 8.59 1.79 -7.93
CA ASN A 48 8.51 1.20 -9.26
C ASN A 48 9.87 0.77 -9.81
N VAL A 49 10.93 1.53 -9.57
CA VAL A 49 12.27 1.32 -10.16
C VAL A 49 13.17 0.46 -9.28
N ASN A 50 13.10 0.62 -7.96
CA ASN A 50 14.01 -0.06 -7.04
C ASN A 50 13.45 -1.41 -6.62
N ASP A 51 14.19 -2.49 -6.86
CA ASP A 51 13.79 -3.84 -6.49
C ASP A 51 14.07 -4.17 -5.02
N ASP A 52 14.86 -3.36 -4.32
CA ASP A 52 15.09 -3.52 -2.87
C ASP A 52 13.86 -3.13 -2.03
N THR A 53 12.98 -2.28 -2.57
CA THR A 53 11.78 -1.83 -1.88
C THR A 53 10.72 -2.93 -1.95
N PHE A 54 10.49 -3.57 -0.81
CA PHE A 54 9.59 -4.72 -0.72
C PHE A 54 8.13 -4.31 -0.50
N ILE A 55 7.88 -3.29 0.33
CA ILE A 55 6.54 -2.93 0.77
C ILE A 55 6.28 -1.41 0.65
N PHE A 56 5.09 -1.05 0.18
CA PHE A 56 4.61 0.33 0.14
C PHE A 56 3.41 0.47 1.08
N LEU A 57 3.60 1.27 2.13
CA LEU A 57 2.58 1.62 3.12
C LEU A 57 1.74 2.79 2.59
N LEU A 58 0.44 2.58 2.44
CA LEU A 58 -0.48 3.55 1.86
C LEU A 58 -1.64 3.81 2.82
N SER A 59 -1.94 5.09 3.07
CA SER A 59 -3.24 5.41 3.66
C SER A 59 -4.34 5.27 2.61
N THR A 60 -5.50 4.69 2.92
CA THR A 60 -6.59 4.51 1.93
C THR A 60 -7.01 5.84 1.29
N LYS A 61 -6.99 6.93 2.07
CA LYS A 61 -7.26 8.29 1.59
C LYS A 61 -6.25 8.80 0.56
N ALA A 62 -4.96 8.52 0.76
CA ALA A 62 -3.91 8.95 -0.16
C ALA A 62 -3.73 7.97 -1.34
N GLY A 63 -3.98 6.68 -1.10
CA GLY A 63 -4.03 5.60 -2.09
C GLY A 63 -5.18 5.70 -3.08
N GLY A 64 -6.29 6.34 -2.67
CA GLY A 64 -7.46 6.67 -3.47
C GLY A 64 -7.21 7.71 -4.57
N VAL A 65 -6.02 8.34 -4.64
CA VAL A 65 -5.69 9.34 -5.65
C VAL A 65 -4.85 8.72 -6.78
N GLY A 66 -5.49 8.01 -7.73
CA GLY A 66 -4.92 7.58 -9.02
C GLY A 66 -3.43 7.16 -9.09
N LEU A 67 -2.89 6.44 -8.10
CA LEU A 67 -1.48 6.05 -8.09
C LEU A 67 -1.23 4.90 -9.08
N ASN A 68 -0.26 5.05 -9.99
CA ASN A 68 0.12 4.01 -10.96
C ASN A 68 1.27 3.15 -10.40
N LEU A 69 0.92 2.16 -9.59
CA LEU A 69 1.87 1.27 -8.89
C LEU A 69 1.99 -0.08 -9.62
N VAL A 70 2.52 -0.04 -10.84
CA VAL A 70 2.58 -1.20 -11.76
C VAL A 70 3.50 -2.32 -11.25
N ALA A 71 4.47 -1.98 -10.39
CA ALA A 71 5.44 -2.94 -9.89
C ALA A 71 4.89 -3.87 -8.78
N ALA A 72 3.76 -3.53 -8.17
CA ALA A 72 3.17 -4.36 -7.12
C ALA A 72 2.47 -5.61 -7.67
N ASP A 73 2.63 -6.72 -6.94
CA ASP A 73 1.96 -7.99 -7.25
C ASP A 73 1.06 -8.49 -6.12
N THR A 74 1.15 -7.89 -4.94
CA THR A 74 0.39 -8.28 -3.75
C THR A 74 -0.24 -7.04 -3.13
N VAL A 75 -1.50 -7.14 -2.72
CA VAL A 75 -2.24 -6.06 -2.06
C VAL A 75 -2.82 -6.59 -0.77
N ILE A 76 -2.60 -5.87 0.31
CA ILE A 76 -3.09 -6.18 1.64
C ILE A 76 -3.88 -4.97 2.14
N PHE A 77 -5.10 -5.19 2.59
CA PHE A 77 -5.86 -4.19 3.34
C PHE A 77 -5.75 -4.57 4.80
N TYR A 78 -5.12 -3.74 5.62
CA TYR A 78 -4.99 -4.01 7.05
C TYR A 78 -6.32 -3.74 7.77
N ASP A 79 -6.98 -2.65 7.41
CA ASP A 79 -8.29 -2.27 7.90
C ASP A 79 -9.14 -1.77 6.72
N SER A 80 -10.28 -2.43 6.53
CA SER A 80 -11.28 -2.11 5.50
C SER A 80 -12.13 -0.94 5.94
N ASP A 81 -12.46 -0.06 5.01
CA ASP A 81 -13.54 0.92 5.21
C ASP A 81 -14.87 0.17 5.41
N PHE A 82 -15.78 0.65 6.26
CA PHE A 82 -17.13 0.09 6.36
C PHE A 82 -17.94 0.29 5.06
N ASN A 83 -17.39 1.07 4.11
CA ASN A 83 -17.94 1.25 2.78
C ASN A 83 -17.25 0.33 1.73
N PRO A 84 -17.90 -0.78 1.32
CA PRO A 84 -17.32 -1.77 0.41
C PRO A 84 -16.96 -1.22 -0.98
N GLN A 85 -17.48 -0.06 -1.39
CA GLN A 85 -17.14 0.56 -2.69
C GLN A 85 -15.72 1.11 -2.74
N ASN A 86 -15.16 1.59 -1.62
CA ASN A 86 -13.80 2.12 -1.59
C ASN A 86 -12.78 0.98 -1.72
N ASP A 87 -13.02 -0.13 -1.04
CA ASP A 87 -12.17 -1.33 -1.11
C ASP A 87 -12.23 -1.97 -2.50
N LEU A 88 -13.41 -2.02 -3.13
CA LEU A 88 -13.55 -2.50 -4.52
C LEU A 88 -12.74 -1.62 -5.48
N GLN A 89 -12.80 -0.30 -5.34
CA GLN A 89 -12.05 0.62 -6.20
C GLN A 89 -10.53 0.51 -5.99
N ALA A 90 -10.08 0.28 -4.75
CA ALA A 90 -8.67 0.07 -4.45
C ALA A 90 -8.16 -1.28 -4.98
N ALA A 91 -8.97 -2.35 -4.88
CA ALA A 91 -8.67 -3.65 -5.45
C ALA A 91 -8.64 -3.62 -7.00
N ASP A 92 -9.60 -2.93 -7.62
CA ASP A 92 -9.67 -2.74 -9.08
C ASP A 92 -8.44 -2.04 -9.67
N ARG A 93 -7.75 -1.19 -8.88
CA ARG A 93 -6.50 -0.55 -9.33
C ARG A 93 -5.35 -1.54 -9.47
N CYS A 94 -5.37 -2.59 -8.67
CA CYS A 94 -4.35 -3.61 -8.71
C CYS A 94 -4.73 -4.72 -9.70
N HIS A 95 -6.01 -5.04 -9.79
CA HIS A 95 -6.59 -5.99 -10.75
C HIS A 95 -6.69 -5.42 -12.18
N ARG A 96 -5.55 -5.10 -12.80
CA ARG A 96 -5.50 -4.70 -14.21
C ARG A 96 -5.61 -5.94 -15.11
N ILE A 97 -6.47 -5.91 -16.13
CA ILE A 97 -6.64 -6.99 -17.12
C ILE A 97 -5.26 -7.34 -17.71
N GLY A 98 -4.74 -8.52 -17.34
CA GLY A 98 -3.41 -9.00 -17.71
C GLY A 98 -2.54 -9.49 -16.54
N GLN A 99 -2.91 -9.21 -15.29
CA GLN A 99 -2.17 -9.71 -14.12
C GLN A 99 -2.47 -11.20 -13.86
N LYS A 100 -1.42 -12.05 -13.84
CA LYS A 100 -1.53 -13.52 -13.72
C LYS A 100 -1.52 -14.06 -12.26
N ARG A 101 -1.65 -13.21 -11.23
CA ARG A 101 -1.39 -13.63 -9.84
C ARG A 101 -2.44 -13.13 -8.84
N TYR A 102 -2.63 -13.95 -7.81
CA TYR A 102 -3.75 -13.94 -6.86
C TYR A 102 -3.75 -12.71 -5.94
N ASN A 103 -4.89 -12.03 -5.85
CA ASN A 103 -5.15 -11.00 -4.84
C ASN A 103 -5.55 -11.67 -3.53
N LEU A 104 -4.73 -11.51 -2.49
CA LEU A 104 -4.96 -12.14 -1.18
C LEU A 104 -5.61 -11.12 -0.23
N TYR A 105 -6.91 -11.29 0.00
CA TYR A 105 -7.69 -10.42 0.88
C TYR A 105 -7.62 -10.93 2.32
N PHE A 106 -7.05 -10.14 3.24
CA PHE A 106 -7.12 -10.40 4.68
C PHE A 106 -7.92 -9.27 5.32
N GLN A 107 -9.00 -9.60 6.03
CA GLN A 107 -9.77 -8.63 6.83
C GLN A 107 -9.63 -9.04 8.29
N THR A 108 -8.99 -8.20 9.11
CA THR A 108 -9.00 -8.42 10.56
C THR A 108 -10.31 -7.89 11.12
N ILE A 109 -11.21 -8.78 11.51
CA ILE A 109 -12.45 -8.43 12.22
C ILE A 109 -12.08 -8.28 13.70
N PRO A 110 -12.20 -7.09 14.32
CA PRO A 110 -12.10 -6.98 15.77
C PRO A 110 -13.32 -7.67 16.40
N TYR A 111 -13.07 -8.55 17.37
CA TYR A 111 -14.10 -9.17 18.21
C TYR A 111 -14.75 -8.14 19.13
#